data_AF-D1BAR1-F1
#
_entry.id   AF-D1BAR1-F1
#
_cell.length_a   1.000
_cell.length_b   1.000
_cell.length_c   1.000
_cell.angle_alpha   90.00
_cell.angle_beta   90.00
_cell.angle_gamma   90.00
#
_symmetry.space_group_name_H-M   'P 1'
#
loop_
_entity.id
_entity.type
_entity.pdbx_description
1 polymer ?
#
loop_
_entity_poly.entity_id
_entity_poly.type
_entity_poly.pdbx_seq_one_letter_code
_entity_poly.pdbx_strand_id
1 'polypeptide(L)'
;MSTSHALSSSFATVNAQGRIVVPAGVRQALGIASGDRVEFLVDETGVRLITPRMRAMTLWAKNHGGDAGDSTRAVRASRSDDQRTASEAEQRVADRVAAETRDHDEMAAVLFADLGL
;
A
#
# COMPACT_ATOMS: atom_id res chain seq x y z
N MET A 1 -20.53 -3.23 28.30
CA MET A 1 -21.13 -4.58 28.39
C MET A 1 -20.34 -5.49 27.46
N SER A 2 -19.35 -6.23 27.97
CA SER A 2 -18.59 -7.19 27.16
C SER A 2 -19.39 -8.48 27.01
N THR A 3 -19.92 -8.73 25.83
CA THR A 3 -20.57 -10.00 25.48
C THR A 3 -19.50 -11.07 25.38
N SER A 4 -19.36 -11.89 26.41
CA SER A 4 -18.50 -13.07 26.40
C SER A 4 -19.09 -14.09 25.41
N HIS A 5 -18.49 -14.26 24.24
CA HIS A 5 -18.90 -15.30 23.29
C HIS A 5 -18.39 -16.64 23.81
N ALA A 6 -19.30 -17.53 24.21
CA ALA A 6 -18.95 -18.89 24.59
C ALA A 6 -18.37 -19.63 23.37
N LEU A 7 -17.19 -20.22 23.53
CA LEU A 7 -16.61 -21.11 22.52
C LEU A 7 -17.46 -22.37 22.43
N SER A 8 -18.16 -22.56 21.32
CA SER A 8 -18.95 -23.76 21.05
C SER A 8 -18.16 -24.73 20.17
N SER A 9 -17.86 -25.93 20.68
CA SER A 9 -17.26 -27.01 19.90
C SER A 9 -18.32 -28.06 19.52
N SER A 10 -18.13 -28.73 18.38
CA SER A 10 -19.00 -29.83 17.94
C SER A 10 -18.17 -30.88 17.21
N PHE A 11 -18.45 -32.14 17.49
CA PHE A 11 -17.81 -33.27 16.81
C PHE A 11 -18.68 -33.75 15.65
N ALA A 12 -18.04 -34.20 14.58
CA ALA A 12 -18.71 -34.82 13.44
C ALA A 12 -17.89 -36.02 12.95
N THR A 13 -18.57 -37.05 12.47
CA THR A 13 -17.95 -38.29 11.98
C THR A 13 -17.94 -38.31 10.46
N VAL A 14 -16.88 -38.89 9.89
CA VAL A 14 -16.82 -39.20 8.46
C VAL A 14 -17.65 -40.45 8.21
N ASN A 15 -18.61 -40.39 7.28
CA ASN A 15 -19.40 -41.55 6.92
C ASN A 15 -18.65 -42.49 5.94
N ALA A 16 -19.23 -43.64 5.62
CA ALA A 16 -18.64 -44.61 4.70
C ALA A 16 -18.39 -44.07 3.27
N GLN A 17 -19.04 -42.97 2.89
CA GLN A 17 -18.87 -42.30 1.61
C GLN A 17 -17.84 -41.15 1.66
N GLY A 18 -17.12 -41.00 2.78
CA GLY A 18 -16.14 -39.92 2.95
C GLY A 18 -16.75 -38.54 3.22
N ARG A 19 -18.05 -38.46 3.54
CA ARG A 19 -18.75 -37.18 3.79
C ARG A 19 -18.77 -36.85 5.28
N ILE A 20 -18.68 -35.56 5.59
CA ILE A 20 -18.85 -35.02 6.94
C ILE A 20 -20.12 -34.18 6.98
N VAL A 21 -20.94 -34.38 8.01
CA VAL A 21 -22.16 -33.59 8.23
C VAL A 21 -21.82 -32.38 9.10
N VAL A 22 -22.09 -31.17 8.59
CA VAL A 22 -21.90 -29.93 9.35
C VAL A 22 -23.13 -29.68 10.24
N PRO A 23 -22.98 -29.62 11.59
CA PRO A 23 -24.09 -29.38 12.50
C PRO A 23 -24.79 -28.04 12.26
N ALA A 24 -26.06 -27.93 12.61
CA ALA A 24 -26.88 -26.75 12.31
C ALA A 24 -26.29 -25.44 12.88
N GLY A 25 -25.81 -25.45 14.12
CA GLY A 25 -25.18 -24.27 14.74
C GLY A 25 -23.90 -23.82 14.01
N VAL A 26 -23.09 -24.78 13.55
CA VAL A 26 -21.89 -24.49 12.77
C VAL A 26 -22.25 -23.93 11.39
N ARG A 27 -23.30 -24.45 10.73
CA ARG A 27 -23.79 -23.90 9.46
C ARG A 27 -24.27 -22.46 9.59
N GLN A 28 -24.99 -22.14 10.66
CA GLN A 28 -25.43 -20.77 10.94
C GLN A 28 -24.26 -19.83 11.17
N ALA A 29 -23.26 -20.25 11.96
CA ALA A 29 -22.05 -19.47 12.19
C ALA A 29 -21.24 -19.23 10.90
N LEU A 30 -21.19 -20.23 10.01
CA LEU A 30 -20.57 -20.10 8.69
C LEU A 30 -21.41 -19.30 7.68
N GLY A 31 -22.70 -19.12 7.96
CA GLY A 31 -23.65 -18.46 7.04
C GLY A 31 -23.91 -19.25 5.77
N ILE A 32 -23.96 -20.59 5.85
CA ILE A 32 -24.19 -21.47 4.69
C ILE A 32 -25.54 -22.18 4.75
N ALA A 33 -26.15 -22.36 3.58
CA ALA A 33 -27.40 -23.07 3.34
C ALA A 33 -27.21 -24.20 2.30
N SER A 34 -28.29 -24.95 2.06
CA SER A 34 -28.28 -26.00 1.03
C SER A 34 -28.11 -25.37 -0.35
N GLY A 35 -27.12 -25.86 -1.12
CA GLY A 35 -26.77 -25.31 -2.43
C GLY A 35 -25.62 -24.31 -2.41
N ASP A 36 -25.20 -23.85 -1.24
CA ASP A 36 -24.05 -22.95 -1.12
C ASP A 36 -22.73 -23.68 -1.38
N ARG A 37 -21.80 -22.96 -2.01
CA ARG A 37 -20.44 -23.43 -2.23
C ARG A 37 -19.58 -23.11 -1.02
N VAL A 38 -18.77 -24.08 -0.61
CA VAL A 38 -17.71 -23.92 0.40
C VAL A 38 -16.37 -24.28 -0.20
N GLU A 39 -15.30 -23.70 0.34
CA GLU A 39 -13.93 -23.94 -0.08
C GLU A 39 -13.09 -24.41 1.11
N PHE A 40 -12.27 -25.42 0.90
CA PHE A 40 -11.31 -25.90 1.88
C PHE A 40 -9.96 -25.27 1.57
N LEU A 41 -9.48 -24.44 2.48
CA LEU A 41 -8.14 -23.88 2.43
C LEU A 41 -7.20 -24.78 3.24
N VAL A 42 -6.13 -25.24 2.61
CA VAL A 42 -5.09 -26.06 3.24
C VAL A 42 -3.81 -25.24 3.30
N ASP A 43 -3.25 -25.09 4.49
CA ASP A 43 -1.96 -24.42 4.72
C ASP A 43 -1.13 -25.17 5.78
N GLU A 44 0.01 -24.58 6.16
CA GLU A 44 0.93 -25.15 7.16
C GLU A 44 0.31 -25.29 8.56
N THR A 45 -0.72 -24.50 8.88
CA THR A 45 -1.40 -24.55 10.18
C THR A 45 -2.55 -25.55 10.20
N GLY A 46 -3.04 -25.97 9.04
CA GLY A 46 -4.05 -27.02 8.90
C GLY A 46 -5.09 -26.72 7.82
N VAL A 47 -6.30 -27.25 8.02
CA VAL A 47 -7.41 -27.13 7.08
C VAL A 47 -8.47 -26.18 7.66
N ARG A 48 -8.87 -25.17 6.89
CA ARG A 48 -9.95 -24.24 7.23
C ARG A 48 -11.05 -24.27 6.19
N LEU A 49 -12.29 -24.22 6.63
CA LEU A 49 -13.44 -24.05 5.75
C LEU A 49 -13.76 -22.57 5.61
N ILE A 50 -13.86 -22.08 4.37
CA ILE A 50 -14.22 -20.69 4.07
C ILE A 50 -15.37 -20.63 3.08
N THR A 51 -16.20 -19.60 3.19
CA THR A 51 -17.24 -19.29 2.19
C THR A 51 -16.71 -18.33 1.13
N PRO A 52 -17.29 -18.30 -0.08
CA PRO A 52 -16.96 -17.30 -1.09
C PRO A 52 -17.07 -15.87 -0.57
N ARG A 53 -18.06 -15.61 0.30
CA ARG A 53 -18.22 -14.32 0.99
C ARG A 53 -17.03 -14.01 1.89
N MET A 54 -16.63 -14.94 2.75
CA MET A 54 -15.46 -14.75 3.62
C MET A 54 -14.18 -14.52 2.80
N ARG A 55 -14.02 -15.22 1.68
CA ARG A 55 -12.89 -15.04 0.77
C ARG A 55 -12.90 -13.65 0.13
N ALA A 56 -14.05 -13.22 -0.39
CA ALA A 56 -14.21 -11.87 -0.95
C ALA A 56 -13.93 -10.78 0.10
N MET A 57 -14.42 -10.95 1.33
CA MET A 57 -14.15 -10.03 2.43
C MET A 57 -12.67 -10.02 2.82
N THR A 58 -12.00 -11.17 2.80
CA THR A 58 -10.55 -11.25 3.05
C THR A 58 -9.77 -10.53 1.97
N LEU A 59 -10.12 -10.72 0.69
CA LEU A 59 -9.51 -10.01 -0.42
C LEU A 59 -9.78 -8.50 -0.35
N TRP A 60 -11.02 -8.12 -0.05
CA TRP A 60 -11.39 -6.72 0.13
C TRP A 60 -10.61 -6.07 1.28
N ALA A 61 -10.54 -6.74 2.44
CA ALA A 61 -9.80 -6.27 3.60
C ALA A 61 -8.28 -6.22 3.33
N LYS A 62 -7.71 -7.16 2.55
CA LYS A 62 -6.31 -7.06 2.11
C LYS A 62 -6.09 -5.87 1.19
N ASN A 63 -7.04 -5.58 0.30
CA ASN A 63 -6.93 -4.48 -0.65
C ASN A 63 -7.23 -3.11 -0.02
N HIS A 64 -8.01 -3.04 1.05
CA HIS A 64 -8.47 -1.78 1.66
C HIS A 64 -7.97 -1.55 3.09
N GLY A 65 -7.50 -2.59 3.78
CA GLY A 65 -7.28 -2.60 5.24
C GLY A 65 -5.83 -2.41 5.68
N GLY A 66 -4.88 -2.20 4.76
CA GLY A 66 -3.51 -1.90 5.17
C GLY A 66 -2.56 -1.76 3.99
N ASP A 67 -2.10 -0.55 3.76
CA ASP A 67 -0.83 -0.28 3.07
C ASP A 67 -0.71 -0.75 1.60
N ALA A 68 -1.77 -0.62 0.81
CA ALA A 68 -1.53 -0.13 -0.55
C ALA A 68 -1.14 1.34 -0.38
N GLY A 69 0.15 1.58 -0.05
CA GLY A 69 0.65 2.80 0.57
C GLY A 69 -0.01 4.06 0.05
N ASP A 70 -0.35 4.99 0.98
CA ASP A 70 -1.06 6.23 0.68
C ASP A 70 -0.50 6.84 -0.59
N SER A 71 -1.19 6.59 -1.70
CA SER A 71 -0.67 6.89 -3.02
C SER A 71 -0.53 8.41 -3.16
N THR A 72 -1.32 9.15 -2.39
CA THR A 72 -1.22 10.59 -2.24
C THR A 72 0.07 11.02 -1.53
N ARG A 73 0.47 10.31 -0.47
CA ARG A 73 1.76 10.56 0.22
C ARG A 73 2.94 10.22 -0.68
N ALA A 74 2.91 9.10 -1.39
CA ALA A 74 3.96 8.69 -2.30
C ALA A 74 4.13 9.70 -3.45
N VAL A 75 3.03 10.16 -4.07
CA VAL A 75 3.06 11.17 -5.13
C VAL A 75 3.56 12.52 -4.59
N ARG A 76 3.18 12.94 -3.38
CA ARG A 76 3.71 14.17 -2.78
C ARG A 76 5.22 14.09 -2.54
N ALA A 77 5.73 12.96 -2.03
CA ALA A 77 7.16 12.76 -1.78
C ALA A 77 7.97 12.83 -3.09
N SER A 78 7.53 12.14 -4.14
CA SER A 78 8.17 12.21 -5.46
C SER A 78 8.21 13.65 -6.00
N ARG A 79 7.10 14.39 -5.91
CA ARG A 79 7.05 15.78 -6.38
C ARG A 79 7.97 16.70 -5.58
N SER A 80 8.11 16.49 -4.27
CA SER A 80 9.04 17.29 -3.46
C SER A 80 10.50 17.02 -3.81
N ASP A 81 10.85 15.77 -4.13
CA ASP A 81 12.20 15.43 -4.58
C ASP A 81 12.50 16.02 -5.96
N ASP A 82 11.57 15.91 -6.90
CA ASP A 82 11.70 16.51 -8.23
C ASP A 82 11.87 18.04 -8.14
N GLN A 83 11.07 18.71 -7.30
CA GLN A 83 11.18 20.15 -7.07
C GLN A 83 12.52 20.54 -6.44
N ARG A 84 13.02 19.74 -5.49
CA ARG A 84 14.32 20.00 -4.87
C ARG A 84 15.44 19.89 -5.90
N THR A 85 15.47 18.83 -6.70
CA THR A 85 16.49 18.67 -7.76
C THR A 85 16.42 19.78 -8.82
N ALA A 86 15.21 20.21 -9.20
CA ALA A 86 15.04 21.35 -10.11
C ALA A 86 15.60 22.65 -9.51
N SER A 87 15.25 22.97 -8.26
CA SER A 87 15.75 24.16 -7.58
C SER A 87 17.28 24.14 -7.43
N GLU A 88 17.87 22.99 -7.10
CA GLU A 88 19.33 22.84 -7.01
C GLU A 88 19.99 23.06 -8.38
N ALA A 89 19.36 22.60 -9.47
CA ALA A 89 19.86 22.85 -10.83
C ALA A 89 19.77 24.32 -11.23
N GLU A 90 18.64 24.97 -10.92
CA GLU A 90 18.46 26.40 -11.15
C GLU A 90 19.46 27.23 -10.35
N GLN A 91 19.70 26.89 -9.08
CA GLN A 91 20.69 27.54 -8.23
C GLN A 91 22.10 27.45 -8.84
N ARG A 92 22.50 26.26 -9.32
CA ARG A 92 23.80 26.08 -9.99
C ARG A 92 23.94 26.92 -11.25
N VAL A 93 22.88 27.05 -12.04
CA VAL A 93 22.87 27.90 -13.24
C VAL A 93 22.98 29.36 -12.83
N ALA A 94 22.20 29.80 -11.83
CA ALA A 94 22.22 31.17 -11.33
C ALA A 94 23.60 31.55 -10.78
N ASP A 95 24.23 30.69 -9.99
CA ASP A 95 25.57 30.91 -9.42
C ASP A 95 26.63 31.03 -10.54
N ARG A 96 26.53 30.19 -11.57
CA ARG A 96 27.43 30.25 -12.74
C ARG A 96 27.25 31.54 -13.53
N VAL A 97 26.01 31.93 -13.82
CA VAL A 97 25.72 33.19 -14.54
C VAL A 97 26.18 34.39 -13.73
N ALA A 98 25.99 34.38 -12.41
CA ALA A 98 26.46 35.45 -11.53
C ALA A 98 27.99 35.56 -11.52
N ALA A 99 28.71 34.44 -11.53
CA ALA A 99 30.17 34.44 -11.65
C ALA A 99 30.63 35.01 -13.00
N GLU A 100 30.04 34.55 -14.10
CA GLU A 100 30.37 35.01 -15.46
C GLU A 100 30.06 36.50 -15.67
N THR A 101 29.00 37.01 -15.04
CA THR A 101 28.65 38.44 -15.09
C THR A 101 29.67 39.29 -14.33
N ARG A 102 30.10 38.85 -13.13
CA ARG A 102 31.15 39.54 -12.36
C ARG A 102 32.47 39.61 -13.13
N ASP A 103 32.87 38.49 -13.74
CA ASP A 103 34.09 38.45 -14.55
C ASP A 103 34.00 39.41 -15.75
N HIS A 104 32.83 39.48 -16.41
CA HIS A 104 32.60 40.44 -17.52
C HIS A 104 32.67 41.90 -17.06
N ASP A 105 32.06 42.23 -15.92
CA ASP A 105 32.07 43.59 -15.37
C ASP A 105 33.49 44.02 -14.99
N GLU A 106 34.30 43.11 -14.42
CA GLU A 106 35.71 43.36 -14.14
C GLU A 106 36.52 43.57 -15.43
N MET A 107 36.32 42.74 -16.45
CA MET A 107 36.96 42.93 -17.76
C MET A 107 36.57 44.26 -18.42
N ALA A 108 35.29 44.62 -18.36
CA ALA A 108 34.80 45.89 -18.88
C ALA A 108 35.43 47.06 -18.13
N ALA A 109 35.51 47.00 -16.79
CA ALA A 109 36.13 48.04 -15.98
C ALA A 109 37.62 48.24 -16.30
N VAL A 110 38.38 47.15 -16.48
CA VAL A 110 39.79 47.22 -16.89
C VAL A 110 39.93 47.81 -18.29
N LEU A 111 39.09 47.39 -19.24
CA LEU A 111 39.11 47.92 -20.60
C LEU A 111 38.79 49.42 -20.65
N PHE A 112 37.80 49.88 -19.87
CA PHE A 112 37.48 51.31 -19.78
C PHE A 112 38.64 52.11 -19.17
N ALA A 113 39.28 51.58 -18.12
CA ALA A 113 40.47 52.19 -17.52
C ALA A 113 41.65 52.31 -18.50
N ASP A 114 41.92 51.25 -19.29
CA ASP A 114 42.98 51.24 -20.29
C ASP A 114 42.70 52.18 -21.48
N LEU A 115 41.42 52.39 -21.83
CA LEU A 115 40.99 53.31 -22.89
C LEU A 115 40.81 54.76 -22.40
N GLY A 116 40.95 55.04 -21.10
CA GLY A 116 40.85 56.37 -20.53
C GLY A 116 39.44 56.99 -20.60
N LEU A 117 38.40 56.16 -20.61
CA LEU A 117 36.98 56.54 -20.61
C LEU A 117 36.35 56.42 -19.22
#